data_AF-A0A923X222-F1
#
_entry.id   AF-A0A923X222-F1
#
_cell.length_a   1.000
_cell.length_b   1.000
_cell.length_c   1.000
_cell.angle_alpha   90.00
_cell.angle_beta   90.00
_cell.angle_gamma   90.00
#
_symmetry.space_group_name_H-M   'P 1'
#
loop_
_entity.id
_entity.type
_entity.pdbx_description
1 polymer ?
#
loop_
_entity_poly.entity_id
_entity_poly.type
_entity_poly.pdbx_seq_one_letter_code
_entity_poly.pdbx_strand_id
1 'polypeptide(L)'
;MLADRTLDTLHPKRLARPLLAVLITCAVAATALPTAALAKVHVKPAKPKHPSRVTSWMPHIGRTIVPTRVDQLGAQIATWYGPGFFGHGTACGGTLQPSTWGIAHRTLPCGTLVTLTNGNRTVTVPVIDRGPFSGATVDLTSRTKTYLGFTSGSIRMAKVARYRLVPLPAPVAGIRPLQ
;
A
#
# COMPACT_ATOMS: atom_id res chain seq x y z
N MET A 1 70.38 4.83 27.74
CA MET A 1 71.43 3.94 28.30
C MET A 1 70.70 2.88 29.09
N LEU A 2 70.70 1.63 28.61
CA LEU A 2 71.48 0.52 29.18
C LEU A 2 71.03 0.25 30.63
N ALA A 3 70.61 -0.93 31.06
CA ALA A 3 71.11 -2.27 30.79
C ALA A 3 70.12 -3.23 31.51
N ASP A 4 69.70 -4.32 30.88
CA ASP A 4 70.40 -5.62 30.87
C ASP A 4 70.11 -6.45 32.13
N ARG A 5 69.39 -7.56 31.90
CA ARG A 5 69.72 -8.94 32.34
C ARG A 5 69.90 -9.20 33.84
N THR A 6 69.18 -10.14 34.44
CA THR A 6 69.40 -11.60 34.41
C THR A 6 68.51 -12.16 35.53
N LEU A 7 67.80 -13.27 35.39
CA LEU A 7 68.18 -14.64 35.77
C LEU A 7 66.85 -15.43 35.59
N ASP A 8 66.66 -16.44 34.75
CA ASP A 8 67.40 -17.70 34.60
C ASP A 8 67.89 -18.21 35.95
N THR A 9 67.18 -19.08 36.64
CA THR A 9 66.83 -20.44 36.22
C THR A 9 66.00 -21.05 37.36
N LEU A 10 65.17 -22.04 37.07
CA LEU A 10 65.00 -23.23 37.91
C LEU A 10 64.07 -24.21 37.20
N HIS A 11 64.66 -25.30 36.71
CA HIS A 11 63.96 -26.51 36.31
C HIS A 11 64.31 -27.57 37.36
N PRO A 12 63.34 -28.32 37.89
CA PRO A 12 63.46 -29.76 37.69
C PRO A 12 62.14 -30.52 37.50
N LYS A 13 62.13 -31.32 36.43
CA LYS A 13 61.79 -32.76 36.35
C LYS A 13 60.46 -33.27 36.95
N ARG A 14 59.63 -33.74 36.01
CA ARG A 14 58.88 -35.02 35.93
C ARG A 14 57.92 -35.39 37.07
N LEU A 15 56.68 -35.72 36.71
CA LEU A 15 55.87 -36.89 37.16
C LEU A 15 54.46 -36.74 36.54
N ALA A 16 54.21 -37.30 35.36
CA ALA A 16 53.40 -38.51 35.16
C ALA A 16 52.04 -38.55 35.91
N ARG A 17 50.92 -38.46 35.17
CA ARG A 17 49.91 -39.53 35.06
C ARG A 17 48.72 -39.13 34.16
N PRO A 18 48.04 -40.12 33.55
CA PRO A 18 47.15 -39.95 32.40
C PRO A 18 45.71 -39.73 32.86
N LEU A 19 44.97 -38.85 32.16
CA LEU A 19 43.51 -38.79 32.27
C LEU A 19 42.89 -39.15 30.93
N LEU A 20 42.28 -40.32 30.97
CA LEU A 20 41.41 -40.97 30.01
C LEU A 20 40.35 -39.97 29.50
N ALA A 21 40.46 -39.53 28.25
CA ALA A 21 39.40 -38.76 27.59
C ALA A 21 38.28 -39.73 27.21
N VAL A 22 37.24 -39.78 28.04
CA VAL A 22 35.99 -40.48 27.76
C VAL A 22 35.28 -39.75 26.61
N LEU A 23 35.30 -40.36 25.42
CA LEU A 23 34.50 -39.94 24.29
C LEU A 23 33.02 -40.18 24.61
N ILE A 24 32.34 -39.13 25.05
CA ILE A 24 30.87 -39.11 25.13
C ILE A 24 30.36 -38.92 23.69
N THR A 25 30.07 -40.04 23.02
CA THR A 25 29.29 -40.05 21.79
C THR A 25 27.82 -39.81 22.14
N CYS A 26 27.44 -38.54 22.19
CA CYS A 26 26.04 -38.14 22.30
C CYS A 26 25.39 -38.25 20.92
N ALA A 27 24.84 -39.42 20.60
CA ALA A 27 23.97 -39.61 19.44
C ALA A 27 22.62 -38.92 19.72
N VAL A 28 22.52 -37.64 19.37
CA VAL A 28 21.23 -36.94 19.32
C VAL A 28 20.48 -37.45 18.10
N ALA A 29 19.59 -38.42 18.33
CA ALA A 29 18.61 -38.84 17.35
C ALA A 29 17.71 -37.64 17.02
N ALA A 30 17.94 -37.05 15.85
CA ALA A 30 17.13 -35.97 15.30
C ALA A 30 15.70 -36.51 15.05
N THR A 31 14.78 -36.23 15.97
CA THR A 31 13.36 -36.36 15.70
C THR A 31 13.00 -35.31 14.66
N ALA A 32 12.87 -35.73 13.40
CA ALA A 32 12.33 -34.93 12.33
C ALA A 32 10.90 -34.53 12.69
N LEU A 33 10.70 -33.28 13.13
CA LEU A 33 9.37 -32.69 13.11
C LEU A 33 8.90 -32.66 11.65
N PRO A 34 7.65 -33.03 11.35
CA PRO A 34 7.09 -32.74 10.05
C PRO A 34 7.04 -31.23 9.92
N THR A 35 7.94 -30.67 9.11
CA THR A 35 7.83 -29.32 8.59
C THR A 35 6.56 -29.28 7.78
N ALA A 36 5.46 -28.92 8.44
CA ALA A 36 4.22 -28.55 7.78
C ALA A 36 4.60 -27.55 6.69
N ALA A 37 4.56 -28.02 5.46
CA ALA A 37 4.83 -27.22 4.29
C ALA A 37 3.90 -26.02 4.41
N LEU A 38 4.48 -24.86 4.73
CA LEU A 38 3.92 -23.56 4.39
C LEU A 38 3.81 -23.59 2.87
N ALA A 39 2.72 -24.19 2.38
CA ALA A 39 2.24 -23.96 1.05
C ALA A 39 2.11 -22.44 0.98
N LYS A 40 3.06 -21.80 0.29
CA LYS A 40 2.88 -20.46 -0.24
C LYS A 40 1.58 -20.58 -1.00
N VAL A 41 0.49 -20.14 -0.38
CA VAL A 41 -0.76 -19.90 -1.08
C VAL A 41 -0.38 -18.79 -2.03
N HIS A 42 0.03 -19.20 -3.22
CA HIS A 42 0.22 -18.32 -4.34
C HIS A 42 -1.19 -17.91 -4.73
N VAL A 43 -1.74 -16.97 -3.96
CA VAL A 43 -2.91 -16.22 -4.37
C VAL A 43 -2.44 -15.49 -5.61
N LYS A 44 -2.65 -16.11 -6.77
CA LYS A 44 -2.54 -15.40 -8.05
C LYS A 44 -3.37 -14.14 -7.86
N PRO A 45 -2.78 -12.92 -7.92
CA PRO A 45 -3.58 -11.72 -7.78
C PRO A 45 -4.70 -11.85 -8.81
N ALA A 46 -5.94 -11.82 -8.33
CA ALA A 46 -7.08 -11.95 -9.21
C ALA A 46 -6.96 -10.83 -10.24
N LYS A 47 -6.64 -11.17 -11.49
CA LYS A 47 -6.61 -10.21 -12.58
C LYS A 47 -7.99 -9.54 -12.56
N PRO A 48 -8.10 -8.21 -12.37
CA PRO A 48 -9.38 -7.55 -12.48
C PRO A 48 -9.93 -7.91 -13.86
N LYS A 49 -11.15 -8.44 -13.92
CA LYS A 49 -11.74 -8.96 -15.17
C LYS A 49 -11.90 -7.89 -16.26
N HIS A 50 -11.49 -6.65 -16.02
CA HIS A 50 -11.44 -5.56 -17.00
C HIS A 50 -10.23 -4.64 -16.78
N PRO A 51 -9.11 -4.84 -17.49
CA PRO A 51 -7.93 -3.96 -17.43
C PRO A 51 -8.08 -2.62 -18.19
N SER A 52 -9.31 -2.17 -18.48
CA SER A 52 -9.53 -0.98 -19.33
C SER A 52 -10.75 -0.14 -18.95
N ARG A 53 -11.46 -0.48 -17.87
CA ARG A 53 -12.75 0.17 -17.55
C ARG A 53 -12.67 1.23 -16.45
N VAL A 54 -11.50 1.52 -15.86
CA VAL A 54 -11.37 2.57 -14.82
C VAL A 54 -11.65 3.97 -15.39
N THR A 55 -11.36 4.20 -16.67
CA THR A 55 -11.74 5.42 -17.40
C THR A 55 -13.22 5.49 -17.78
N SER A 56 -13.98 4.40 -17.63
CA SER A 56 -15.41 4.31 -17.98
C SER A 56 -16.37 4.52 -16.79
N TRP A 57 -15.86 4.78 -15.58
CA TRP A 57 -16.70 5.05 -14.39
C TRP A 57 -17.05 6.53 -14.18
N MET A 58 -16.53 7.44 -15.02
CA MET A 58 -17.07 8.80 -15.13
C MET A 58 -18.33 8.82 -16.00
N PRO A 59 -19.17 9.87 -15.95
CA PRO A 59 -20.56 9.87 -16.42
C PRO A 59 -20.70 9.88 -17.96
N HIS A 60 -20.08 8.94 -18.64
CA HIS A 60 -20.12 8.81 -20.10
C HIS A 60 -21.33 7.98 -20.57
N ILE A 61 -21.99 7.24 -19.66
CA ILE A 61 -23.14 6.38 -19.96
C ILE A 61 -24.47 7.02 -19.51
N GLY A 62 -24.53 8.37 -19.47
CA GLY A 62 -25.74 9.10 -19.08
C GLY A 62 -26.27 8.78 -17.68
N ARG A 63 -25.42 8.24 -16.79
CA ARG A 63 -25.76 7.89 -15.40
C ARG A 63 -24.68 8.34 -14.44
N THR A 64 -25.10 8.73 -13.23
CA THR A 64 -24.22 9.08 -12.11
C THR A 64 -24.44 8.16 -10.92
N ILE A 65 -23.38 7.98 -10.12
CA ILE A 65 -23.38 7.17 -8.91
C ILE A 65 -23.84 8.07 -7.76
N VAL A 66 -24.94 7.67 -7.12
CA VAL A 66 -25.42 8.29 -5.88
C VAL A 66 -25.22 7.29 -4.74
N PRO A 67 -24.30 7.55 -3.79
CA PRO A 67 -24.16 6.74 -2.60
C PRO A 67 -25.48 6.71 -1.83
N THR A 68 -25.98 5.50 -1.51
CA THR A 68 -27.20 5.31 -0.71
C THR A 68 -26.89 4.79 0.69
N ARG A 69 -25.71 4.18 0.88
CA ARG A 69 -25.15 3.85 2.19
C ARG A 69 -23.64 4.04 2.14
N VAL A 70 -23.11 4.73 3.15
CA VAL A 70 -21.67 4.94 3.30
C VAL A 70 -21.24 4.54 4.71
N ASP A 71 -20.03 4.01 4.81
CA ASP A 71 -19.33 3.75 6.07
C ASP A 71 -18.35 4.91 6.28
N GLN A 72 -18.58 5.73 7.31
CA GLN A 72 -17.75 6.91 7.57
C GLN A 72 -16.35 6.48 8.00
N LEU A 73 -15.33 7.03 7.34
CA LEU A 73 -13.92 6.83 7.70
C LEU A 73 -13.33 8.07 8.39
N GLY A 74 -14.10 9.15 8.51
CA GLY A 74 -13.69 10.38 9.19
C GLY A 74 -12.73 11.25 8.37
N ALA A 75 -12.02 12.14 9.05
CA ALA A 75 -10.99 12.96 8.45
C ALA A 75 -9.72 12.13 8.19
N GLN A 76 -9.20 12.21 6.97
CA GLN A 76 -8.03 11.47 6.50
C GLN A 76 -6.98 12.46 6.03
N ILE A 77 -5.72 12.28 6.45
CA ILE A 77 -4.62 13.09 5.93
C ILE A 77 -4.47 12.77 4.46
N ALA A 78 -4.51 13.81 3.62
CA ALA A 78 -4.51 13.65 2.18
C ALA A 78 -3.33 14.39 1.53
N THR A 79 -2.80 13.76 0.51
CA THR A 79 -1.82 14.31 -0.43
C THR A 79 -2.37 14.15 -1.85
N TRP A 80 -1.62 14.57 -2.86
CA TRP A 80 -2.02 14.36 -4.25
C TRP A 80 -0.81 14.07 -5.13
N TYR A 81 -1.04 13.35 -6.23
CA TYR A 81 -0.02 12.97 -7.19
C TYR A 81 -0.48 13.26 -8.62
N GLY A 82 0.47 13.39 -9.53
CA GLY A 82 0.20 13.89 -10.88
C GLY A 82 1.47 13.93 -11.76
N PRO A 83 1.70 14.99 -12.56
CA PRO A 83 2.53 15.02 -13.77
C PRO A 83 3.70 14.04 -13.92
N GLY A 84 4.55 13.87 -12.90
CA GLY A 84 5.65 12.90 -12.92
C GLY A 84 5.23 11.41 -12.95
N PHE A 85 3.96 11.10 -12.74
CA PHE A 85 3.39 9.74 -12.77
C PHE A 85 2.46 9.50 -13.96
N PHE A 86 2.20 10.50 -14.80
CA PHE A 86 1.33 10.31 -15.96
C PHE A 86 1.98 9.38 -16.99
N GLY A 87 1.17 8.55 -17.65
CA GLY A 87 1.63 7.50 -18.56
C GLY A 87 2.08 6.21 -17.87
N HIS A 88 2.30 6.22 -16.56
CA HIS A 88 2.67 5.02 -15.80
C HIS A 88 1.44 4.18 -15.42
N GLY A 89 1.69 2.88 -15.24
CA GLY A 89 0.69 1.94 -14.74
C GLY A 89 0.41 2.16 -13.25
N THR A 90 -0.86 2.04 -12.85
CA THR A 90 -1.27 2.02 -11.45
C THR A 90 -1.27 0.58 -10.92
N ALA A 91 -1.14 0.41 -9.61
CA ALA A 91 -1.18 -0.91 -8.96
C ALA A 91 -2.52 -1.64 -9.13
N CYS A 92 -3.59 -0.94 -9.54
CA CYS A 92 -4.89 -1.55 -9.84
C CYS A 92 -5.07 -1.92 -11.33
N GLY A 93 -4.02 -1.78 -12.15
CA GLY A 93 -4.03 -2.24 -13.54
C GLY A 93 -4.60 -1.25 -14.55
N GLY A 94 -4.59 0.06 -14.24
CA GLY A 94 -4.89 1.13 -15.20
C GLY A 94 -3.63 1.95 -15.55
N THR A 95 -3.78 2.96 -16.40
CA THR A 95 -2.73 3.96 -16.67
C THR A 95 -3.17 5.29 -16.09
N LEU A 96 -2.30 5.95 -15.33
CA LEU A 96 -2.58 7.28 -14.81
C LEU A 96 -2.46 8.31 -15.94
N GLN A 97 -3.54 9.05 -16.17
CA GLN A 97 -3.62 10.15 -17.14
C GLN A 97 -4.03 11.44 -16.43
N PRO A 98 -3.78 12.64 -17.01
CA PRO A 98 -4.22 13.92 -16.44
C PRO A 98 -5.73 13.97 -16.11
N SER A 99 -6.54 13.30 -16.94
CA SER A 99 -8.00 13.21 -16.79
C SER A 99 -8.48 12.12 -15.83
N THR A 100 -7.58 11.36 -15.21
CA THR A 100 -7.94 10.19 -14.40
C THR A 100 -8.54 10.60 -13.07
N TRP A 101 -9.74 10.13 -12.78
CA TRP A 101 -10.34 10.27 -11.46
C TRP A 101 -10.08 9.04 -10.61
N GLY A 102 -9.84 9.28 -9.34
CA GLY A 102 -9.53 8.23 -8.38
C GLY A 102 -8.68 8.73 -7.23
N ILE A 103 -8.34 7.76 -6.37
CA ILE A 103 -7.36 7.92 -5.30
C ILE A 103 -6.43 6.71 -5.24
N ALA A 104 -5.26 6.88 -4.61
CA ALA A 104 -4.48 5.79 -4.07
C ALA A 104 -4.82 5.56 -2.59
N HIS A 105 -4.93 4.29 -2.19
CA HIS A 105 -5.15 3.92 -0.80
C HIS A 105 -4.39 2.62 -0.45
N ARG A 106 -3.87 2.53 0.78
CA ARG A 106 -3.03 1.41 1.22
C ARG A 106 -3.76 0.07 1.17
N THR A 107 -4.91 0.00 1.85
CA THR A 107 -5.59 -1.27 2.14
C THR A 107 -6.89 -1.49 1.38
N LEU A 108 -7.69 -0.44 1.13
CA LEU A 108 -8.94 -0.56 0.38
C LEU A 108 -8.73 -1.32 -0.95
N PRO A 109 -9.63 -2.27 -1.30
CA PRO A 109 -9.56 -2.97 -2.57
C PRO A 109 -9.66 -2.00 -3.76
N CYS A 110 -8.94 -2.31 -4.83
CA CYS A 110 -9.08 -1.63 -6.12
C CYS A 110 -10.54 -1.61 -6.58
N GLY A 111 -11.00 -0.46 -7.09
CA GLY A 111 -12.38 -0.24 -7.49
C GLY A 111 -13.34 0.09 -6.35
N THR A 112 -12.91 0.05 -5.09
CA THR A 112 -13.74 0.54 -3.97
C THR A 112 -14.12 1.99 -4.22
N LEU A 113 -15.42 2.29 -4.20
CA LEU A 113 -15.91 3.65 -4.30
C LEU A 113 -15.79 4.34 -2.95
N VAL A 114 -15.21 5.54 -2.96
CA VAL A 114 -15.14 6.42 -1.80
C VAL A 114 -15.76 7.76 -2.12
N THR A 115 -16.50 8.30 -1.17
CA THR A 115 -16.97 9.68 -1.21
C THR A 115 -15.98 10.55 -0.45
N LEU A 116 -15.49 11.59 -1.11
CA LEU A 116 -14.53 12.55 -0.60
C LEU A 116 -15.20 13.91 -0.51
N THR A 117 -15.06 14.57 0.64
CA THR A 117 -15.61 15.91 0.86
C THR A 117 -14.52 16.86 1.36
N ASN A 118 -14.36 17.98 0.66
CA ASN A 118 -13.52 19.10 1.05
C ASN A 118 -14.36 20.39 1.03
N GLY A 119 -14.64 20.95 2.21
CA GLY A 119 -15.59 22.06 2.35
C GLY A 119 -16.94 21.72 1.71
N ASN A 120 -17.41 22.55 0.79
CA ASN A 120 -18.69 22.40 0.10
C ASN A 120 -18.63 21.53 -1.16
N ARG A 121 -17.48 20.93 -1.47
CA ARG A 121 -17.28 20.10 -2.67
C ARG A 121 -17.19 18.63 -2.29
N THR A 122 -17.94 17.80 -2.99
CA THR A 122 -17.99 16.35 -2.76
C THR A 122 -17.89 15.59 -4.08
N VAL A 123 -17.11 14.52 -4.11
CA VAL A 123 -17.01 13.63 -5.27
C VAL A 123 -16.96 12.18 -4.82
N THR A 124 -17.54 11.28 -5.61
CA THR A 124 -17.38 9.83 -5.44
C THR A 124 -16.46 9.29 -6.52
N VAL A 125 -15.34 8.69 -6.12
CA VAL A 125 -14.29 8.19 -7.02
C VAL A 125 -13.83 6.79 -6.61
N PRO A 126 -13.29 5.98 -7.53
CA PRO A 126 -12.74 4.67 -7.19
C PRO A 126 -11.33 4.77 -6.58
N VAL A 127 -10.95 3.75 -5.82
CA VAL A 127 -9.55 3.43 -5.51
C VAL A 127 -8.89 2.84 -6.76
N ILE A 128 -7.86 3.50 -7.27
CA ILE A 128 -7.21 3.14 -8.53
C ILE A 128 -5.72 2.79 -8.38
N ASP A 129 -5.15 2.98 -7.20
CA ASP A 129 -3.73 2.77 -6.97
C ASP A 129 -3.41 2.46 -5.50
N ARG A 130 -2.15 2.11 -5.22
CA ARG A 130 -1.62 1.87 -3.87
C ARG A 130 -0.75 3.04 -3.39
N GLY A 131 -0.79 3.28 -2.09
CA GLY A 131 -0.15 4.41 -1.44
C GLY A 131 -1.11 5.13 -0.50
N PRO A 132 -0.69 6.23 0.14
CA PRO A 132 0.68 6.75 0.19
C PRO A 132 1.59 5.80 0.98
N PHE A 133 2.91 5.85 0.84
CA PHE A 133 3.82 5.01 1.64
C PHE A 133 4.44 5.74 2.84
N SER A 134 4.21 7.05 2.99
CA SER A 134 4.62 7.84 4.16
C SER A 134 3.67 9.03 4.38
N GLY A 135 3.50 9.45 5.65
CA GLY A 135 2.93 10.74 6.05
C GLY A 135 1.42 10.98 5.87
N ALA A 136 0.78 10.42 4.85
CA ALA A 136 -0.64 10.63 4.54
C ALA A 136 -1.42 9.31 4.52
N THR A 137 -2.76 9.34 4.53
CA THR A 137 -3.61 8.13 4.42
C THR A 137 -4.12 7.89 3.00
N VAL A 138 -4.29 8.96 2.22
CA VAL A 138 -4.86 8.91 0.87
C VAL A 138 -4.11 9.85 -0.08
N ASP A 139 -3.86 9.40 -1.30
CA ASP A 139 -3.36 10.27 -2.39
C ASP A 139 -4.46 10.53 -3.40
N LEU A 140 -4.78 11.80 -3.64
CA LEU A 140 -5.73 12.21 -4.68
C LEU A 140 -5.04 12.25 -6.04
N THR A 141 -5.70 11.79 -7.11
CA THR A 141 -5.22 12.14 -8.46
C THR A 141 -5.34 13.65 -8.69
N SER A 142 -4.51 14.18 -9.60
CA SER A 142 -4.56 15.61 -10.00
C SER A 142 -5.98 16.08 -10.36
N ARG A 143 -6.75 15.26 -11.08
CA ARG A 143 -8.15 15.58 -11.44
C ARG A 143 -9.07 15.67 -10.22
N THR A 144 -9.00 14.68 -9.33
CA THR A 144 -9.79 14.61 -8.10
C THR A 144 -9.47 15.79 -7.18
N LYS A 145 -8.18 16.08 -6.99
CA LYS A 145 -7.68 17.25 -6.24
C LYS A 145 -8.23 18.56 -6.80
N THR A 146 -8.16 18.74 -8.11
CA THR A 146 -8.59 19.98 -8.78
C THR A 146 -10.09 20.20 -8.63
N TYR A 147 -10.89 19.15 -8.82
CA TYR A 147 -12.34 19.24 -8.62
C TYR A 147 -12.70 19.64 -7.18
N LEU A 148 -12.10 18.97 -6.20
CA LEU A 148 -12.32 19.24 -4.78
C LEU A 148 -11.73 20.56 -4.28
N GLY A 149 -10.92 21.26 -5.10
CA GLY A 149 -10.20 22.45 -4.64
C GLY A 149 -9.25 22.15 -3.47
N PHE A 150 -8.70 20.93 -3.42
CA PHE A 150 -7.83 20.49 -2.33
C PHE A 150 -6.41 21.03 -2.51
N THR A 151 -5.81 21.57 -1.44
CA THR A 151 -4.43 22.08 -1.44
C THR A 151 -3.53 21.20 -0.57
N SER A 152 -3.88 21.05 0.71
CA SER A 152 -3.17 20.22 1.69
C SER A 152 -4.07 19.95 2.92
N GLY A 153 -3.62 19.06 3.80
CA GLY A 153 -4.28 18.80 5.08
C GLY A 153 -5.18 17.57 5.06
N SER A 154 -6.35 17.68 5.67
CA SER A 154 -7.28 16.55 5.81
C SER A 154 -8.47 16.65 4.87
N ILE A 155 -8.98 15.50 4.44
CA ILE A 155 -10.22 15.36 3.66
C ILE A 155 -11.18 14.43 4.40
N ARG A 156 -12.47 14.74 4.38
CA ARG A 156 -13.48 13.82 4.92
C ARG A 156 -13.70 12.69 3.92
N MET A 157 -13.58 11.45 4.37
CA MET A 157 -13.73 10.27 3.53
C MET A 157 -14.78 9.31 4.09
N ALA A 158 -15.56 8.72 3.19
CA ALA A 158 -16.46 7.62 3.51
C ALA A 158 -16.37 6.55 2.42
N LYS A 159 -16.40 5.27 2.82
CA LYS A 159 -16.47 4.14 1.89
C LYS A 159 -17.92 3.95 1.46
N VAL A 160 -18.16 3.80 0.16
CA VAL A 160 -19.50 3.53 -0.35
C VAL A 160 -19.81 2.04 -0.18
N ALA A 161 -20.78 1.73 0.68
CA ALA A 161 -21.25 0.37 0.92
C ALA A 161 -22.35 -0.03 -0.07
N ARG A 162 -23.20 0.93 -0.46
CA ARG A 162 -24.24 0.76 -1.49
C ARG A 162 -24.40 2.05 -2.28
N TYR A 163 -24.69 1.93 -3.57
CA TYR A 163 -24.97 3.04 -4.45
C TYR A 163 -26.17 2.74 -5.34
N ARG A 164 -26.76 3.80 -5.89
CA ARG A 164 -27.76 3.76 -6.96
C ARG A 164 -27.20 4.46 -8.18
N LEU A 165 -27.40 3.86 -9.35
CA LEU A 165 -27.20 4.55 -10.61
C LEU A 165 -28.46 5.35 -10.93
N VAL A 166 -28.31 6.66 -11.11
CA VAL A 166 -29.40 7.54 -11.54
C VAL A 166 -29.04 8.17 -12.88
N PRO A 167 -30.02 8.54 -13.73
CA PRO A 167 -29.74 9.33 -14.92
C PRO A 167 -28.91 10.55 -14.56
N LEU A 168 -27.90 10.86 -15.38
CA LEU A 168 -27.13 12.08 -15.23
C LEU A 168 -28.12 13.25 -15.31
N PRO A 169 -28.12 14.21 -14.35
CA PRO A 169 -28.92 15.40 -14.50
C PRO A 169 -28.62 16.02 -15.88
N ALA A 170 -29.67 16.50 -16.55
CA ALA A 170 -29.51 17.20 -17.81
C ALA A 170 -28.40 18.26 -17.64
N PRO A 171 -27.49 18.42 -18.61
CA PRO A 171 -26.46 19.44 -18.52
C PRO A 171 -27.15 20.77 -18.22
N VAL A 172 -26.81 21.37 -17.08
CA VAL A 172 -27.34 22.68 -16.73
C VAL A 172 -26.88 23.62 -17.84
N ALA A 173 -27.81 24.21 -18.58
CA ALA A 173 -27.50 25.08 -19.70
C ALA A 173 -26.47 26.14 -19.26
N GLY A 174 -25.28 26.12 -19.87
CA GLY A 174 -24.20 27.07 -19.57
C GLY A 174 -22.97 26.49 -18.87
N ILE A 175 -23.01 25.28 -18.29
CA ILE A 175 -21.80 24.62 -17.76
C ILE A 175 -21.13 23.82 -18.88
N ARG A 176 -20.14 24.42 -19.54
CA ARG A 176 -19.27 23.66 -20.47
C ARG A 176 -18.58 22.54 -19.68
N PRO A 177 -18.55 21.30 -20.18
CA PRO A 177 -17.72 20.26 -19.57
C PRO A 177 -16.28 20.78 -19.55
N LEU A 178 -15.63 20.72 -18.38
CA LEU A 178 -14.22 21.06 -18.25
C LEU A 178 -13.42 20.19 -19.22
N GLN A 179 -12.96 20.81 -20.31
CA GLN A 179 -12.06 20.21 -21.28
C GLN A 179 -10.66 20.01 -20.68
#